data_AF-A0A5J5KAS6-F1
#
_entry.id   AF-A0A5J5KAS6-F1
#
_cell.length_a   1.000
_cell.length_b   1.000
_cell.length_c   1.000
_cell.angle_alpha   90.00
_cell.angle_beta   90.00
_cell.angle_gamma   90.00
#
_symmetry.space_group_name_H-M   'P 1'
#
loop_
_entity.id
_entity.type
_entity.pdbx_description
1 polymer ?
#
loop_
_entity_poly.entity_id
_entity_poly.type
_entity_poly.pdbx_seq_one_letter_code
_entity_poly.pdbx_strand_id
1 'polypeptide(L)'
;MAHRPNRSTNRSPNRWPRAAVLTVALAVLATSCGASPPAVSDSAPQDPALAASPAPPQAALAEYRAAGDSWRLVAFTGDQGGHCLSVEGTAHEGLPECDFEVTEDAPVNAAIWAIDDHDLVVYGRVAPETVRLYAVQRAGRVPQALHRDPISGEVYFATFIRDRDIRDIVAVSADGRRHGYAKKIEDFLGHDE
;
A
#
# COMPACT_ATOMS: atom_id res chain seq x y z
N MET A 1 5.17 53.67 17.85
CA MET A 1 5.91 52.39 17.87
C MET A 1 5.59 51.68 19.18
N ALA A 2 4.71 50.68 19.15
CA ALA A 2 4.24 49.98 20.34
C ALA A 2 4.75 48.54 20.34
N HIS A 3 5.56 48.21 21.34
CA HIS A 3 6.18 46.90 21.52
C HIS A 3 5.17 45.96 22.20
N ARG A 4 4.74 44.88 21.52
CA ARG A 4 3.99 43.77 22.14
C ARG A 4 4.98 42.70 22.63
N PRO A 5 4.92 42.27 23.90
CA PRO A 5 5.66 41.10 24.35
C PRO A 5 4.92 39.80 24.02
N ASN A 6 5.69 38.90 23.42
CA ASN A 6 5.37 37.52 23.05
C ASN A 6 5.32 36.64 24.31
N ARG A 7 4.16 36.02 24.63
CA ARG A 7 4.02 35.06 25.73
C ARG A 7 3.83 33.66 25.16
N SER A 8 4.97 33.02 24.91
CA SER A 8 5.11 31.57 24.79
C SER A 8 5.11 30.95 26.19
N THR A 9 4.32 29.89 26.41
CA THR A 9 4.64 28.71 27.25
C THR A 9 3.37 27.87 27.44
N ASN A 10 3.24 26.79 26.68
CA ASN A 10 2.42 25.66 27.11
C ASN A 10 3.20 24.36 26.84
N ARG A 11 4.07 24.00 27.81
CA ARG A 11 4.72 22.69 27.88
C ARG A 11 3.77 21.77 28.64
N SER A 12 3.23 20.77 27.97
CA SER A 12 2.54 19.66 28.64
C SER A 12 3.53 18.49 28.81
N PRO A 13 3.85 18.05 30.04
CA PRO A 13 4.69 16.88 30.27
C PRO A 13 3.80 15.63 30.38
N ASN A 14 3.59 14.91 29.28
CA ASN A 14 2.97 13.58 29.36
C ASN A 14 4.01 12.55 29.81
N ARG A 15 3.91 12.19 31.09
CA ARG A 15 4.65 11.11 31.75
C ARG A 15 4.06 9.76 31.32
N TRP A 16 4.88 8.92 30.72
CA TRP A 16 4.55 7.52 30.46
C TRP A 16 4.86 6.68 31.71
N PRO A 17 3.94 5.85 32.21
CA PRO A 17 4.26 4.88 33.25
C PRO A 17 5.09 3.74 32.66
N ARG A 18 6.29 3.54 33.23
CA ARG A 18 7.09 2.32 33.06
C ARG A 18 6.42 1.19 33.83
N ALA A 19 5.86 0.21 33.13
CA ALA A 19 5.51 -1.11 33.68
C ALA A 19 6.37 -2.13 32.93
N ALA A 20 7.42 -2.63 33.57
CA ALA A 20 7.40 -3.84 34.41
C ALA A 20 7.63 -5.10 33.57
N VAL A 21 8.90 -5.48 33.56
CA VAL A 21 9.51 -6.79 33.32
C VAL A 21 8.58 -7.95 33.64
N LEU A 22 8.38 -8.86 32.68
CA LEU A 22 8.12 -10.26 32.97
C LEU A 22 9.01 -11.15 32.10
N THR A 23 10.08 -11.64 32.72
CA THR A 23 10.97 -12.67 32.19
C THR A 23 10.26 -14.02 32.35
N VAL A 24 9.93 -14.70 31.26
CA VAL A 24 9.52 -16.11 31.31
C VAL A 24 10.66 -16.94 30.74
N ALA A 25 11.26 -17.72 31.63
CA ALA A 25 12.32 -18.66 31.35
C ALA A 25 11.75 -20.02 30.90
N LEU A 26 12.53 -20.68 30.05
CA LEU A 26 12.74 -22.14 29.93
C LEU A 26 11.53 -23.07 29.70
N ALA A 27 11.56 -23.74 28.54
CA ALA A 27 11.46 -25.20 28.50
C ALA A 27 12.23 -25.73 27.27
N VAL A 28 13.41 -26.30 27.54
CA VAL A 28 14.13 -27.19 26.63
C VAL A 28 13.48 -28.57 26.77
N LEU A 29 12.99 -29.15 25.67
CA LEU A 29 12.64 -30.57 25.61
C LEU A 29 13.29 -31.20 24.39
N ALA A 30 13.97 -32.30 24.69
CA ALA A 30 14.84 -33.08 23.85
C ALA A 30 14.08 -33.86 22.77
N THR A 31 14.73 -33.95 21.61
CA THR A 31 15.05 -35.18 20.88
C THR A 31 14.02 -36.30 20.86
N SER A 32 13.44 -36.53 19.68
CA SER A 32 13.15 -37.88 19.21
C SER A 32 13.59 -38.03 17.76
N CYS A 33 14.72 -38.72 17.56
CA CYS A 33 15.11 -39.34 16.31
C CYS A 33 14.06 -40.41 15.95
N GLY A 34 13.21 -40.11 14.96
CA GLY A 34 12.37 -41.09 14.29
C GLY A 34 12.96 -41.42 12.93
N ALA A 35 13.72 -42.52 12.84
CA ALA A 35 14.14 -43.09 11.56
C ALA A 35 12.90 -43.58 10.81
N SER A 36 12.56 -42.91 9.71
CA SER A 36 11.51 -43.36 8.79
C SER A 36 12.15 -44.20 7.68
N PRO A 37 11.57 -45.34 7.29
CA PRO A 37 12.06 -46.16 6.18
C PRO A 37 11.92 -45.42 4.84
N PRO A 38 12.71 -45.75 3.81
CA PRO A 38 12.52 -45.18 2.48
C PRO A 38 11.16 -45.64 1.94
N ALA A 39 10.22 -44.71 1.84
CA ALA A 39 9.02 -44.92 1.07
C ALA A 39 9.43 -45.10 -0.40
N VAL A 40 9.07 -46.24 -0.96
CA VAL A 40 9.12 -46.51 -2.40
C VAL A 40 8.30 -45.41 -3.09
N SER A 41 8.96 -44.53 -3.84
CA SER A 41 8.30 -43.61 -4.76
C SER A 41 7.73 -44.43 -5.91
N ASP A 42 6.51 -44.91 -5.72
CA ASP A 42 5.67 -45.36 -6.82
C ASP A 42 5.21 -44.09 -7.56
N SER A 43 6.01 -43.69 -8.54
CA SER A 43 5.69 -42.57 -9.44
C SER A 43 4.48 -42.96 -10.29
N ALA A 44 3.29 -42.77 -9.73
CA ALA A 44 2.07 -42.70 -10.52
C ALA A 44 2.26 -41.60 -11.59
N PRO A 45 1.87 -41.84 -12.85
CA PRO A 45 1.89 -40.80 -13.88
C PRO A 45 1.08 -39.61 -13.39
N GLN A 46 1.73 -38.48 -13.11
CA GLN A 46 1.03 -37.23 -12.91
C GLN A 46 0.35 -36.87 -14.22
N ASP A 47 -0.98 -36.95 -14.22
CA ASP A 47 -1.85 -36.49 -15.28
C ASP A 47 -1.49 -35.01 -15.57
N PRO A 48 -0.99 -34.64 -16.76
CA PRO A 48 -0.54 -33.27 -17.06
C PRO A 48 -1.71 -32.28 -17.26
N ALA A 49 -2.87 -32.54 -16.66
CA ALA A 49 -4.12 -31.83 -16.93
C ALA A 49 -4.81 -31.27 -15.66
N LEU A 50 -4.04 -30.92 -14.62
CA LEU A 50 -4.45 -29.80 -13.77
C LEU A 50 -4.29 -28.54 -14.61
N ALA A 51 -5.30 -28.30 -15.44
CA ALA A 51 -5.46 -27.08 -16.22
C ALA A 51 -5.22 -25.91 -15.27
N ALA A 52 -4.18 -25.14 -15.56
CA ALA A 52 -3.97 -23.84 -14.93
C ALA A 52 -5.30 -23.10 -15.03
N SER A 53 -5.94 -22.88 -13.88
CA SER A 53 -7.19 -22.12 -13.84
C SER A 53 -6.91 -20.81 -14.57
N PRO A 54 -7.72 -20.42 -15.57
CA PRO A 54 -7.47 -19.19 -16.31
C PRO A 54 -7.37 -18.07 -15.28
N ALA A 55 -6.25 -17.34 -15.30
CA ALA A 55 -6.05 -16.20 -14.42
C ALA A 55 -7.30 -15.30 -14.52
N PRO A 56 -7.82 -14.79 -13.39
CA PRO A 56 -9.02 -13.95 -13.41
C PRO A 56 -8.81 -12.79 -14.38
N PRO A 57 -9.86 -12.36 -15.10
CA PRO A 57 -9.74 -11.28 -16.07
C PRO A 57 -9.18 -10.02 -15.39
N GLN A 58 -8.02 -9.59 -15.85
CA GLN A 58 -7.36 -8.38 -15.39
C GLN A 58 -7.76 -7.20 -16.30
N ALA A 59 -8.26 -6.12 -15.72
CA ALA A 59 -8.44 -4.86 -16.42
C ALA A 59 -7.23 -3.97 -16.15
N ALA A 60 -6.44 -3.67 -17.18
CA ALA A 60 -5.42 -2.64 -17.07
C ALA A 60 -6.08 -1.27 -17.06
N LEU A 61 -5.98 -0.59 -15.91
CA LEU A 61 -6.57 0.72 -15.68
C LEU A 61 -5.70 1.86 -16.23
N ALA A 62 -4.38 1.66 -16.16
CA ALA A 62 -3.40 2.64 -16.57
C ALA A 62 -2.05 2.00 -16.86
N GLU A 63 -1.27 2.65 -17.73
CA GLU A 63 0.13 2.29 -18.00
C GLU A 63 1.01 3.49 -17.67
N TYR A 64 2.15 3.23 -17.03
CA TYR A 64 3.11 4.21 -16.59
C TYR A 64 4.50 3.84 -17.08
N ARG A 65 5.34 4.85 -17.29
CA ARG A 65 6.77 4.67 -17.54
C ARG A 65 7.57 5.48 -16.55
N ALA A 66 8.40 4.81 -15.76
CA ALA A 66 9.22 5.44 -14.74
C ALA A 66 10.51 4.64 -14.55
N ALA A 67 11.62 5.36 -14.30
CA ALA A 67 12.96 4.79 -14.09
C ALA A 67 13.48 3.87 -15.23
N GLY A 68 12.89 3.95 -16.43
CA GLY A 68 13.24 3.08 -17.56
C GLY A 68 12.36 1.84 -17.67
N ASP A 69 11.49 1.59 -16.69
CA ASP A 69 10.55 0.48 -16.65
C ASP A 69 9.14 0.91 -17.06
N SER A 70 8.38 -0.08 -17.55
CA SER A 70 6.95 0.07 -17.83
C SER A 70 6.15 -0.67 -16.77
N TRP A 71 5.13 0.00 -16.25
CA TRP A 71 4.29 -0.48 -15.16
C TRP A 71 2.82 -0.35 -15.54
N ARG A 72 1.97 -1.21 -15.01
CA ARG A 72 0.53 -1.19 -15.25
C ARG A 72 -0.19 -1.23 -13.91
N LEU A 73 -1.15 -0.34 -13.71
CA LEU A 73 -2.12 -0.50 -12.63
C LEU A 73 -3.19 -1.47 -13.12
N VAL A 74 -3.33 -2.60 -12.45
CA VAL A 74 -4.30 -3.63 -12.80
C VAL A 74 -5.35 -3.76 -11.70
N ALA A 75 -6.60 -3.87 -12.12
CA ALA A 75 -7.70 -4.29 -11.27
C ALA A 75 -8.11 -5.71 -11.62
N PHE A 76 -8.38 -6.52 -10.60
CA PHE A 76 -8.83 -7.88 -10.75
C PHE A 76 -9.70 -8.30 -9.56
N THR A 77 -10.42 -9.41 -9.69
CA THR A 77 -11.17 -10.03 -8.59
C THR A 77 -10.30 -11.11 -7.96
N GLY A 78 -10.02 -10.99 -6.65
CA GLY A 78 -9.26 -11.99 -5.91
C GLY A 78 -10.06 -13.26 -5.63
N ASP A 79 -9.40 -14.29 -5.10
CA ASP A 79 -10.00 -15.62 -4.88
C ASP A 79 -11.21 -15.62 -3.93
N GLN A 80 -11.30 -14.62 -3.05
CA GLN A 80 -12.43 -14.43 -2.12
C GLN A 80 -13.56 -13.56 -2.70
N GLY A 81 -13.46 -13.14 -3.96
CA GLY A 81 -14.42 -12.25 -4.61
C GLY A 81 -14.20 -10.76 -4.35
N GLY A 82 -13.18 -10.39 -3.57
CA GLY A 82 -12.80 -8.99 -3.30
C GLY A 82 -12.22 -8.30 -4.52
N HIS A 83 -12.40 -6.98 -4.61
CA HIS A 83 -11.81 -6.16 -5.67
C HIS A 83 -10.39 -5.77 -5.27
N CYS A 84 -9.42 -6.19 -6.08
CA CYS A 84 -8.00 -6.03 -5.79
C CYS A 84 -7.32 -5.13 -6.82
N LEU A 85 -6.33 -4.39 -6.37
CA LEU A 85 -5.39 -3.65 -7.21
C LEU A 85 -4.00 -4.22 -7.04
N SER A 86 -3.25 -4.30 -8.14
CA SER A 86 -1.81 -4.51 -8.11
C SER A 86 -1.13 -3.59 -9.13
N VAL A 87 0.19 -3.47 -9.00
CA VAL A 87 1.04 -2.82 -9.98
C VAL A 87 1.92 -3.89 -10.61
N GLU A 88 1.75 -4.11 -11.91
CA GLU A 88 2.55 -5.07 -12.67
C GLU A 88 3.67 -4.32 -13.38
N GLY A 89 4.93 -4.68 -13.10
CA GLY A 89 6.11 -4.18 -13.80
C GLY A 89 6.82 -5.24 -14.61
N THR A 90 7.68 -4.81 -15.53
CA THR A 90 8.54 -5.71 -16.32
C THR A 90 9.52 -6.50 -15.48
N ALA A 91 9.97 -5.95 -14.35
CA ALA A 91 10.97 -6.56 -13.48
C ALA A 91 10.43 -6.95 -12.09
N HIS A 92 9.30 -6.37 -11.68
CA HIS A 92 8.78 -6.51 -10.33
C HIS A 92 7.25 -6.54 -10.35
N GLU A 93 6.67 -7.41 -9.54
CA GLU A 93 5.22 -7.47 -9.31
C GLU A 93 4.92 -6.87 -7.93
N GLY A 94 4.04 -5.88 -7.91
CA GLY A 94 3.54 -5.26 -6.69
C GLY A 94 2.70 -6.25 -5.88
N LEU A 95 2.65 -6.03 -4.56
CA LEU A 95 1.76 -6.81 -3.72
C LEU A 95 0.30 -6.45 -4.02
N PRO A 96 -0.57 -7.43 -4.29
CA PRO A 96 -1.97 -7.13 -4.47
C PRO A 96 -2.57 -6.65 -3.15
N GLU A 97 -3.33 -5.56 -3.21
CA GLU A 97 -4.11 -5.06 -2.07
C GLU A 97 -5.59 -5.09 -2.47
N CYS A 98 -6.42 -5.65 -1.58
CA CYS A 98 -7.84 -5.86 -1.84
C CYS A 98 -8.70 -5.02 -0.90
N ASP A 99 -9.95 -4.82 -1.30
CA ASP A 99 -11.00 -4.25 -0.45
C ASP A 99 -10.63 -2.88 0.12
N PHE A 100 -10.14 -1.99 -0.74
CA PHE A 100 -9.88 -0.59 -0.41
C PHE A 100 -11.16 0.08 0.11
N GLU A 101 -11.29 0.15 1.43
CA GLU A 101 -12.38 0.85 2.08
C GLU A 101 -12.19 2.35 1.86
N VAL A 102 -13.18 2.97 1.23
CA VAL A 102 -13.24 4.42 0.97
C VAL A 102 -14.56 4.91 1.55
N THR A 103 -14.49 5.90 2.44
CA THR A 103 -15.64 6.46 3.16
C THR A 103 -15.67 7.98 3.03
N GLU A 104 -16.75 8.62 3.48
CA GLU A 104 -16.86 10.09 3.47
C GLU A 104 -15.79 10.80 4.32
N ASP A 105 -15.29 10.11 5.35
CA ASP A 105 -14.24 10.56 6.28
C ASP A 105 -12.83 10.12 5.83
N ALA A 106 -12.74 9.10 4.98
CA ALA A 106 -11.51 8.62 4.36
C ALA A 106 -11.71 8.43 2.86
N PRO A 107 -11.77 9.53 2.07
CA PRO A 107 -12.09 9.46 0.64
C PRO A 107 -10.91 8.99 -0.22
N VAL A 108 -9.80 8.58 0.42
CA VAL A 108 -8.62 8.00 -0.22
C VAL A 108 -8.16 6.84 0.65
N ASN A 109 -7.89 5.71 0.02
CA ASN A 109 -7.18 4.61 0.65
C ASN A 109 -6.16 4.06 -0.34
N ALA A 110 -4.92 3.87 0.12
CA ALA A 110 -3.79 3.60 -0.75
C ALA A 110 -2.85 2.56 -0.14
N ALA A 111 -2.31 1.70 -0.99
CA ALA A 111 -1.17 0.85 -0.71
C ALA A 111 0.11 1.58 -1.14
N ILE A 112 1.19 1.29 -0.44
CA ILE A 112 2.53 1.78 -0.76
C ILE A 112 3.39 0.56 -0.96
N TRP A 113 4.09 0.52 -2.08
CA TRP A 113 5.02 -0.54 -2.40
C TRP A 113 6.37 0.07 -2.76
N ALA A 114 7.39 -0.32 -2.01
CA ALA A 114 8.77 0.05 -2.33
C ALA A 114 9.25 -0.85 -3.47
N ILE A 115 9.68 -0.23 -4.57
CA ILE A 115 10.37 -0.94 -5.66
C ILE A 115 11.81 -1.21 -5.21
N ASP A 116 12.46 -0.19 -4.64
CA ASP A 116 13.79 -0.27 -4.07
C ASP A 116 13.96 0.74 -2.91
N ASP A 117 15.21 1.03 -2.54
CA ASP A 117 15.55 1.94 -1.44
C ASP A 117 15.18 3.41 -1.72
N HIS A 118 14.91 3.77 -2.97
CA HIS A 118 14.65 5.14 -3.40
C HIS A 118 13.27 5.32 -4.03
N ASP A 119 12.79 4.32 -4.76
CA ASP A 119 11.59 4.43 -5.58
C ASP A 119 10.42 3.66 -4.95
N LEU A 120 9.26 4.32 -4.94
CA LEU A 120 8.02 3.74 -4.43
C LEU A 120 6.86 4.01 -5.38
N VAL A 121 5.90 3.09 -5.35
CA VAL A 121 4.61 3.26 -6.01
C VAL A 121 3.54 3.41 -4.94
N VAL A 122 2.72 4.44 -5.07
CA VAL A 122 1.50 4.61 -4.28
C VAL A 122 0.32 4.43 -5.21
N TYR A 123 -0.54 3.49 -4.89
CA TYR A 123 -1.74 3.18 -5.68
C TYR A 123 -2.90 2.90 -4.76
N GLY A 124 -4.11 3.12 -5.26
CA GLY A 124 -5.28 2.92 -4.44
C GLY A 124 -6.56 3.41 -5.06
N ARG A 125 -7.57 3.50 -4.21
CA ARG A 125 -8.93 3.91 -4.56
C ARG A 125 -9.23 5.29 -3.97
N VAL A 126 -10.03 6.06 -4.69
CA VAL A 126 -10.54 7.35 -4.24
C VAL A 126 -12.06 7.41 -4.37
N ALA A 127 -12.66 8.24 -3.54
CA ALA A 127 -14.11 8.43 -3.53
C ALA A 127 -14.57 9.03 -4.87
N PRO A 128 -15.72 8.60 -5.42
CA PRO A 128 -16.16 8.98 -6.76
C PRO A 128 -16.41 10.48 -6.96
N GLU A 129 -16.63 11.24 -5.87
CA GLU A 129 -16.78 12.70 -5.84
C GLU A 129 -15.45 13.46 -5.79
N THR A 130 -14.32 12.76 -5.71
CA THR A 130 -12.98 13.34 -5.80
C THR A 130 -12.77 13.91 -7.19
N VAL A 131 -12.61 15.24 -7.27
CA VAL A 131 -12.40 15.94 -8.54
C VAL A 131 -10.92 16.16 -8.85
N ARG A 132 -10.06 16.16 -7.84
CA ARG A 132 -8.60 16.35 -7.99
C ARG A 132 -7.86 15.53 -6.93
N LEU A 133 -6.72 14.97 -7.33
CA LEU A 133 -5.81 14.26 -6.45
C LEU A 133 -4.40 14.82 -6.64
N TYR A 134 -3.66 15.00 -5.55
CA TYR A 134 -2.28 15.50 -5.57
C TYR A 134 -1.39 14.64 -4.69
N ALA A 135 -0.18 14.34 -5.16
CA ALA A 135 0.92 13.96 -4.29
C ALA A 135 1.61 15.23 -3.79
N VAL A 136 1.86 15.31 -2.49
CA VAL A 136 2.63 16.39 -1.88
C VAL A 136 4.05 15.90 -1.69
N GLN A 137 4.97 16.52 -2.41
CA GLN A 137 6.41 16.25 -2.43
C GLN A 137 7.16 17.47 -1.87
N ARG A 138 8.46 17.36 -1.59
CA ARG A 138 9.27 18.51 -1.14
C ARG A 138 9.29 19.63 -2.18
N ALA A 139 9.32 19.28 -3.46
CA ALA A 139 9.31 20.23 -4.57
C ALA A 139 7.96 20.93 -4.79
N GLY A 140 6.86 20.37 -4.26
CA GLY A 140 5.52 20.95 -4.40
C GLY A 140 4.42 19.91 -4.54
N ARG A 141 3.32 20.31 -5.19
CA ARG A 141 2.16 19.43 -5.43
C ARG A 141 2.20 18.93 -6.86
N VAL A 142 2.13 17.61 -7.02
CA VAL A 142 2.08 16.94 -8.32
C VAL A 142 0.68 16.39 -8.54
N PRO A 143 -0.08 16.88 -9.56
CA PRO A 143 -1.38 16.33 -9.91
C PRO A 143 -1.28 14.85 -10.27
N GLN A 144 -2.27 14.07 -9.82
CA GLN A 144 -2.36 12.64 -10.11
C GLN A 144 -3.54 12.37 -11.04
N ALA A 145 -3.35 11.44 -11.96
CA ALA A 145 -4.42 10.97 -12.83
C ALA A 145 -5.40 10.11 -12.04
N LEU A 146 -6.69 10.25 -12.36
CA LEU A 146 -7.77 9.43 -11.84
C LEU A 146 -8.25 8.52 -12.96
N HIS A 147 -8.30 7.22 -12.67
CA HIS A 147 -8.65 6.17 -13.62
C HIS A 147 -9.96 5.53 -13.17
N ARG A 148 -11.00 5.62 -14.01
CA ARG A 148 -12.26 4.95 -13.72
C ARG A 148 -12.21 3.54 -14.30
N ASP A 149 -12.45 2.53 -13.48
CA ASP A 149 -12.62 1.17 -13.96
C ASP A 149 -13.93 1.05 -14.75
N PRO A 150 -13.89 0.63 -16.02
CA PRO A 150 -15.09 0.48 -16.84
C PRO A 150 -16.05 -0.61 -16.32
N ILE A 151 -15.59 -1.55 -15.49
CA ILE A 151 -16.38 -2.67 -14.99
C ILE A 151 -17.09 -2.28 -13.69
N SER A 152 -16.34 -1.89 -12.65
CA SER A 152 -16.92 -1.54 -11.35
C SER A 152 -17.44 -0.10 -11.27
N GLY A 153 -16.97 0.78 -12.15
CA GLY A 153 -17.22 2.22 -12.06
C GLY A 153 -16.42 2.92 -10.95
N GLU A 154 -15.59 2.20 -10.20
CA GLU A 154 -14.74 2.74 -9.15
C GLU A 154 -13.62 3.62 -9.72
N VAL A 155 -13.07 4.49 -8.88
CA VAL A 155 -12.02 5.44 -9.27
C VAL A 155 -10.73 5.10 -8.53
N TYR A 156 -9.67 4.94 -9.31
CA TYR A 156 -8.36 4.51 -8.86
C TYR A 156 -7.28 5.51 -9.27
N PHE A 157 -6.12 5.39 -8.64
CA PHE A 157 -4.93 6.13 -9.00
C PHE A 157 -3.68 5.28 -8.79
N ALA A 158 -2.61 5.63 -9.50
CA ALA A 158 -1.26 5.17 -9.21
C ALA A 158 -0.30 6.34 -9.44
N THR A 159 0.75 6.39 -8.62
CA THR A 159 1.82 7.38 -8.75
C THR A 159 3.16 6.77 -8.42
N PHE A 160 4.16 7.15 -9.21
CA PHE A 160 5.55 6.77 -8.98
C PHE A 160 6.27 7.92 -8.30
N ILE A 161 6.92 7.64 -7.18
CA ILE A 161 7.62 8.62 -6.37
C ILE A 161 9.09 8.21 -6.31
N ARG A 162 9.97 9.15 -6.65
CA ARG A 162 11.42 8.99 -6.55
C ARG A 162 11.96 9.54 -5.23
N ASP A 163 13.10 9.00 -4.83
CA ASP A 163 13.83 9.41 -3.63
C ASP A 163 12.98 9.43 -2.36
N ARG A 164 11.90 8.63 -2.35
CA ARG A 164 10.83 8.62 -1.35
C ARG A 164 10.31 10.02 -1.00
N ASP A 165 10.33 10.93 -1.97
CA ASP A 165 9.93 12.33 -1.77
C ASP A 165 8.40 12.49 -1.80
N ILE A 166 7.71 11.81 -0.89
CA ILE A 166 6.28 11.97 -0.67
C ILE A 166 6.01 12.24 0.80
N ARG A 167 5.11 13.18 1.06
CA ARG A 167 4.66 13.57 2.39
C ARG A 167 3.18 13.32 2.61
N ASP A 168 2.39 13.41 1.54
CA ASP A 168 0.94 13.30 1.62
C ASP A 168 0.35 12.93 0.26
N ILE A 169 -0.82 12.29 0.26
CA ILE A 169 -1.74 12.22 -0.87
C ILE A 169 -3.00 12.98 -0.47
N VAL A 170 -3.32 14.03 -1.23
CA VAL A 170 -4.45 14.91 -0.94
C VAL A 170 -5.54 14.77 -2.00
N ALA A 171 -6.70 14.25 -1.61
CA ALA A 171 -7.91 14.32 -2.41
C ALA A 171 -8.65 15.64 -2.16
N VAL A 172 -9.26 16.16 -3.22
CA VAL A 172 -10.11 17.35 -3.19
C VAL A 172 -11.46 17.00 -3.80
N SER A 173 -12.53 17.17 -3.02
CA SER A 173 -13.92 16.98 -3.45
C SER A 173 -14.45 18.20 -4.22
N ALA A 174 -15.61 18.03 -4.88
CA ALA A 174 -16.24 19.06 -5.69
C ALA A 174 -16.57 20.35 -4.91
N ASP A 175 -16.86 20.25 -3.61
CA ASP A 175 -17.10 21.38 -2.70
C ASP A 175 -15.80 22.07 -2.24
N GLY A 176 -14.63 21.55 -2.63
CA GLY A 176 -13.32 22.08 -2.28
C GLY A 176 -12.74 21.56 -0.96
N ARG A 177 -13.44 20.67 -0.23
CA ARG A 177 -12.90 20.01 0.98
C ARG A 177 -11.68 19.17 0.61
N ARG A 178 -10.70 19.15 1.52
CA ARG A 178 -9.39 18.50 1.32
C ARG A 178 -9.18 17.43 2.37
N HIS A 179 -8.73 16.27 1.94
CA HIS A 179 -8.46 15.12 2.79
C HIS A 179 -7.06 14.60 2.51
N GLY A 180 -6.24 14.51 3.55
CA GLY A 180 -4.86 14.03 3.48
C GLY A 180 -4.73 12.59 3.96
N TYR A 181 -3.71 11.91 3.46
CA TYR A 181 -3.32 10.53 3.77
C TYR A 181 -1.92 10.45 4.40
N ALA A 182 -1.38 11.56 4.92
CA ALA A 182 -0.03 11.68 5.43
C ALA A 182 0.36 10.61 6.47
N LYS A 183 -0.55 10.26 7.38
CA LYS A 183 -0.23 9.33 8.48
C LYS A 183 0.26 7.96 7.99
N LYS A 184 -0.39 7.33 7.02
CA LYS A 184 0.06 6.01 6.52
C LYS A 184 1.39 6.12 5.78
N ILE A 185 1.64 7.24 5.11
CA ILE A 185 2.92 7.51 4.43
C ILE A 185 4.04 7.69 5.46
N GLU A 186 3.79 8.44 6.54
CA GLU A 186 4.71 8.61 7.65
C GLU A 186 5.00 7.28 8.35
N ASP A 187 3.96 6.49 8.65
CA ASP A 187 4.09 5.17 9.27
C ASP A 187 4.93 4.22 8.39
N PHE A 188 4.73 4.23 7.06
CA PHE A 188 5.52 3.42 6.12
C PHE A 188 6.99 3.87 6.05
N LEU A 189 7.24 5.18 5.93
CA LEU A 189 8.59 5.71 5.77
C LEU A 189 9.41 5.70 7.07
N GLY A 190 8.75 5.74 8.23
CA GLY A 190 9.40 5.76 9.54
C GLY A 190 9.85 4.39 10.06
N HIS A 191 9.52 3.28 9.38
CA HIS A 191 9.89 1.93 9.79
C HIS A 191 11.28 1.48 9.32
N ASP A 192 11.98 2.30 8.53
CA ASP A 192 13.29 1.97 7.94
C ASP A 192 14.50 2.64 8.63
N GLU A 193 14.31 3.27 9.79
CA GLU A 193 15.40 3.83 10.65
C GLU A 193 15.77 2.88 11.81
#